data_AF-A0A7R9R2M5-F1
#
_entry.id   AF-A0A7R9R2M5-F1
#
_cell.length_a   1.000
_cell.length_b   1.000
_cell.length_c   1.000
_cell.angle_alpha   90.00
_cell.angle_beta   90.00
_cell.angle_gamma   90.00
#
_symmetry.space_group_name_H-M   'P 1'
#
loop_
_entity.id
_entity.type
_entity.pdbx_description
1 polymer ?
#
loop_
_entity_poly.entity_id
_entity_poly.type
_entity_poly.pdbx_seq_one_letter_code
_entity_poly.pdbx_strand_id
1 'polypeptide(L)'
;MLILVVTIFALCWLPFNVYYLLLDFGITKKANFLIFLLCHWLAMSSVCYNPFVYCWLNENFRKEAKKFFRCIIEIRNRPEVL
;
A
#
# COMPACT_ATOMS: atom_id res chain seq x y z
N MET A 1 -13.69 6.56 -0.54
CA MET A 1 -12.36 6.18 -1.05
C MET A 1 -11.25 7.02 -0.44
N LEU A 2 -11.27 8.34 -0.59
CA LEU A 2 -10.22 9.23 -0.05
C LEU A 2 -10.01 9.08 1.46
N ILE A 3 -11.09 9.07 2.25
CA ILE A 3 -10.99 8.89 3.71
C ILE A 3 -10.23 7.61 4.05
N LEU A 4 -10.57 6.48 3.44
CA LEU A 4 -9.97 5.17 3.70
C LEU A 4 -8.46 5.14 3.37
N VAL A 5 -8.08 5.77 2.25
CA VAL A 5 -6.67 5.92 1.85
C VAL A 5 -5.91 6.76 2.87
N VAL A 6 -6.50 7.88 3.31
CA VAL A 6 -5.92 8.77 4.33
C VAL A 6 -5.82 8.05 5.68
N THR A 7 -6.81 7.26 6.08
CA THR A 7 -6.79 6.51 7.34
C THR A 7 -5.67 5.46 7.33
N ILE A 8 -5.52 4.69 6.24
CA ILE A 8 -4.47 3.67 6.13
C ILE A 8 -3.09 4.32 6.09
N PHE A 9 -2.94 5.41 5.33
CA PHE A 9 -1.69 6.17 5.31
C PHE A 9 -1.31 6.66 6.72
N ALA A 10 -2.24 7.26 7.45
CA ALA A 10 -2.03 7.72 8.81
C ALA A 10 -1.67 6.56 9.75
N LEU A 11 -2.38 5.44 9.70
CA LEU A 11 -2.12 4.26 10.54
C LEU A 11 -0.76 3.63 10.26
N CYS A 12 -0.34 3.54 8.99
CA CYS A 12 0.96 3.02 8.60
C CYS A 12 2.11 3.94 9.00
N TRP A 13 1.90 5.26 8.98
CA TRP A 13 2.93 6.25 9.31
C TRP A 13 3.02 6.55 10.81
N LEU A 14 1.93 6.38 11.57
CA LEU A 14 1.89 6.60 13.01
C LEU A 14 3.02 5.87 13.77
N PRO A 15 3.25 4.55 13.60
CA PRO A 15 4.28 3.83 14.36
C PRO A 15 5.70 4.34 14.06
N PHE A 16 5.97 4.76 12.82
CA PHE A 16 7.27 5.33 12.46
C PHE A 16 7.50 6.71 13.11
N ASN A 17 6.48 7.57 13.13
CA ASN A 17 6.56 8.88 13.78
C ASN A 17 6.67 8.75 15.31
N VAL A 18 5.93 7.82 15.91
CA VAL A 18 6.04 7.52 17.35
C VAL A 18 7.43 7.00 17.72
N TYR A 19 8.01 6.12 16.89
CA TYR A 19 9.38 5.64 17.10
C TYR A 19 10.40 6.77 17.09
N TYR A 20 10.30 7.72 16.14
CA TYR A 20 11.16 8.90 16.09
C TYR A 20 10.98 9.84 17.28
N LEU A 21 9.73 10.09 17.70
CA LEU A 21 9.43 10.88 18.90
C LEU A 21 10.06 10.25 20.15
N LEU A 22 9.96 8.93 20.33
CA LEU A 22 10.53 8.22 21.46
C LEU A 22 12.07 8.28 21.52
N LEU A 23 12.73 8.36 20.37
CA LEU A 23 14.17 8.59 20.27
C LEU A 23 14.52 10.04 20.66
N ASP A 24 13.78 11.02 20.15
CA ASP A 24 14.02 12.45 20.37
C ASP A 24 13.82 12.85 21.84
N PHE A 25 12.79 12.30 22.51
CA PHE A 25 12.57 12.48 23.95
C PHE A 25 13.56 11.71 24.84
N GLY A 26 14.48 10.93 24.28
CA GLY A 26 15.49 10.18 25.03
C GLY A 26 14.94 9.03 25.88
N ILE A 27 13.67 8.65 25.69
CA ILE A 27 13.00 7.54 26.38
C ILE A 27 13.63 6.21 25.92
N THR A 28 13.91 6.09 24.62
CA THR A 28 14.67 4.97 24.06
C THR A 28 16.11 5.40 23.81
N LYS A 29 17.04 4.95 24.67
CA LYS A 29 18.48 5.26 24.53
C LYS A 29 19.20 4.43 23.46
N LYS A 30 18.58 3.35 22.98
CA LYS A 30 19.19 2.43 22.01
C LYS A 30 18.23 2.19 20.86
N ALA A 31 18.59 2.67 19.67
CA ALA A 31 17.83 2.41 18.46
C ALA A 31 17.86 0.90 18.18
N ASN A 32 16.70 0.24 18.34
CA ASN A 32 16.56 -1.17 18.00
C ASN A 32 16.38 -1.29 16.49
N PHE A 33 17.41 -1.75 15.80
CA PHE A 33 17.43 -1.88 14.34
C PHE A 33 16.24 -2.67 13.79
N LEU A 34 15.83 -3.74 14.49
CA LEU A 34 14.63 -4.52 14.16
C LEU A 34 13.34 -3.71 14.21
N ILE A 35 13.15 -2.89 15.25
CA ILE A 35 11.95 -2.06 15.41
C ILE A 35 11.92 -0.97 14.34
N PHE A 36 13.06 -0.33 14.09
CA PHE A 36 13.20 0.63 13.00
C PHE A 36 12.84 0.01 11.65
N LEU A 37 13.40 -1.16 11.32
CA LEU A 37 13.12 -1.88 10.08
C LEU A 37 11.63 -2.20 9.94
N LEU A 38 10.99 -2.72 11.00
CA LEU A 38 9.57 -3.05 10.97
C LEU A 38 8.70 -1.81 10.77
N CYS A 39 8.96 -0.72 11.51
CA CYS A 39 8.23 0.55 11.36
C CYS A 39 8.43 1.16 9.97
N HIS A 40 9.65 1.14 9.45
CA HIS A 40 9.96 1.64 8.11
C HIS A 40 9.26 0.79 7.04
N TRP A 41 9.27 -0.53 7.19
CA TRP A 41 8.63 -1.44 6.25
C TRP A 41 7.10 -1.26 6.23
N LEU A 42 6.49 -1.06 7.40
CA LEU A 42 5.07 -0.71 7.55
C LEU A 42 4.71 0.64 6.92
N ALA A 43 5.57 1.65 7.05
CA ALA A 43 5.36 2.93 6.40
C ALA A 43 5.43 2.80 4.87
N MET A 44 6.39 2.04 4.35
CA MET A 44 6.55 1.81 2.91
C MET A 44 5.42 0.95 2.30
N SER A 45 4.85 0.01 3.06
CA SER A 45 3.73 -0.81 2.58
C SER A 45 2.43 -0.01 2.36
N SER A 46 2.33 1.20 2.94
CA SER A 46 1.22 2.14 2.68
C SER A 46 0.98 2.41 1.19
N VAL A 47 2.05 2.43 0.38
CA VAL A 47 1.98 2.65 -1.06
C VAL A 47 1.33 1.46 -1.78
N CYS A 48 1.58 0.25 -1.28
CA CYS A 48 1.00 -0.98 -1.83
C CYS A 48 -0.50 -1.08 -1.52
N TYR A 49 -0.96 -0.61 -0.35
CA TYR A 49 -2.37 -0.68 0.01
C TYR A 49 -3.27 0.20 -0.87
N ASN A 50 -2.74 1.26 -1.46
CA ASN A 50 -3.49 2.16 -2.33
C ASN A 50 -4.26 1.40 -3.44
N PRO A 51 -3.61 0.69 -4.38
CA PRO A 51 -4.31 -0.07 -5.42
C PRO A 51 -5.25 -1.16 -4.88
N PHE A 52 -4.96 -1.79 -3.73
CA PHE A 52 -5.87 -2.75 -3.11
C PHE A 52 -7.16 -2.08 -2.60
N VAL A 53 -7.04 -0.93 -1.94
CA VAL A 53 -8.18 -0.13 -1.46
C VAL A 53 -9.01 0.36 -2.64
N TYR A 54 -8.35 0.75 -3.74
CA TYR A 54 -9.04 1.15 -4.97
C TYR A 54 -9.81 0.00 -5.62
N CYS A 55 -9.20 -1.19 -5.68
CA CYS A 55 -9.82 -2.39 -6.20
C CYS A 55 -10.92 -2.96 -5.30
N TRP A 56 -10.87 -2.77 -3.98
CA TRP A 56 -11.85 -3.35 -3.07
C TRP A 56 -13.13 -2.52 -2.96
N LEU A 57 -13.00 -1.20 -2.80
CA LEU A 57 -14.14 -0.34 -2.43
C LEU A 57 -14.97 0.12 -3.64
N ASN A 58 -14.39 0.11 -4.85
CA ASN A 58 -15.06 0.61 -6.03
C ASN A 58 -15.41 -0.54 -6.98
N GLU A 59 -16.67 -0.99 -6.93
CA GLU A 59 -17.17 -2.05 -7.83
C GLU A 59 -17.05 -1.67 -9.30
N ASN A 60 -17.14 -0.37 -9.64
CA ASN A 60 -16.89 0.11 -10.99
C ASN A 60 -15.43 -0.09 -11.40
N PHE A 61 -14.48 0.10 -10.47
CA PHE A 61 -13.06 -0.14 -10.73
C PHE A 61 -12.77 -1.64 -10.94
N ARG A 62 -13.44 -2.52 -10.20
CA ARG A 62 -13.37 -3.98 -10.43
C ARG A 62 -13.92 -4.38 -11.80
N LYS A 63 -15.02 -3.76 -12.24
CA LYS A 63 -15.61 -4.05 -13.55
C LYS A 63 -14.66 -3.64 -14.68
N GLU A 64 -14.07 -2.45 -14.59
CA GLU A 64 -13.09 -1.96 -15.57
C GLU A 64 -11.77 -2.74 -15.52
N ALA A 65 -11.26 -3.09 -14.34
CA ALA A 65 -10.09 -3.95 -14.21
C ALA A 65 -10.33 -5.36 -14.80
N LYS A 66 -11.51 -5.96 -14.57
CA LYS A 66 -11.89 -7.23 -15.21
C LYS A 66 -12.00 -7.11 -16.73
N LYS A 67 -12.50 -5.99 -17.26
CA LYS A 67 -12.49 -5.71 -18.71
C LYS A 67 -11.07 -5.62 -19.24
N PHE A 68 -10.19 -4.89 -18.55
CA PHE A 68 -8.79 -4.73 -18.94
C PHE A 68 -8.05 -6.08 -18.94
N PHE A 69 -8.21 -6.90 -17.90
CA PHE A 69 -7.66 -8.25 -17.84
C PHE A 69 -8.23 -9.17 -18.93
N ARG A 70 -9.53 -9.10 -19.22
CA ARG A 70 -10.11 -9.85 -20.34
C ARG A 70 -9.53 -9.43 -21.68
N CYS A 71 -9.40 -8.12 -21.92
CA CYS A 71 -8.77 -7.58 -23.13
C CYS A 71 -7.32 -8.07 -23.27
N ILE A 72 -6.51 -8.05 -22.19
CA ILE A 72 -5.14 -8.58 -22.21
C ILE A 72 -5.12 -10.07 -22.53
N ILE A 73 -6.03 -10.86 -21.95
CA ILE A 73 -6.13 -12.30 -22.23
C ILE A 73 -6.54 -12.53 -23.69
N GLU A 74 -7.49 -11.77 -24.23
CA GLU A 74 -7.89 -11.82 -25.64
C GLU A 74 -6.76 -11.43 -26.59
N ILE A 75 -6.00 -10.38 -26.28
CA ILE A 75 -4.82 -9.98 -27.06
C ILE A 75 -3.74 -11.07 -26.98
N ARG A 76 -3.53 -11.69 -25.82
CA ARG A 76 -2.57 -12.80 -25.70
C ARG A 76 -3.03 -14.07 -26.42
N ASN A 77 -4.33 -14.33 -26.48
CA ASN A 77 -4.91 -15.48 -27.18
C ASN A 77 -5.20 -15.22 -28.67
N ARG A 78 -4.99 -14.00 -29.19
CA ARG A 78 -4.96 -13.76 -30.63
C ARG A 78 -3.75 -14.51 -31.18
N PRO A 79 -3.93 -15.61 -31.93
CA PRO A 79 -2.83 -16.16 -32.69
C PRO A 79 -2.39 -15.08 -33.66
N GLU A 80 -1.08 -14.87 -33.79
CA GLU A 80 -0.52 -14.07 -34.88
C GLU A 80 -1.01 -14.69 -36.21
N VAL A 81 -2.12 -14.18 -36.73
CA VAL A 81 -2.46 -14.32 -38.14
C VAL A 81 -1.57 -13.31 -38.87
N LEU A 82 -0.33 -13.74 -39.09
CA LEU A 82 0.53 -13.27 -40.17
C LEU A 82 0.51 -14.31 -41.30
#